data_AF-A0A2A5W2F2-F1
#
_entry.id   AF-A0A2A5W2F2-F1
#
_cell.length_a   1.000
_cell.length_b   1.000
_cell.length_c   1.000
_cell.angle_alpha   90.00
_cell.angle_beta   90.00
_cell.angle_gamma   90.00
#
_symmetry.space_group_name_H-M   'P 1'
#
loop_
_entity.id
_entity.type
_entity.pdbx_description
1 polymer ?
#
loop_
_entity_poly.entity_id
_entity_poly.type
_entity_poly.pdbx_seq_one_letter_code
_entity_poly.pdbx_strand_id
1 'polypeptide(L)'
;DDAGIEVSSPEEAAAVAEAIVSTAVSSAKPSDSAETTEVATNTVIQAIAGIAADTETNIVEVVEAASSGATAGAVEAAIDAGANTQQVAAAIESASSGASSGAIEAAVNSAADINNDGVVDSRDVVEVVEAASSGATAGAVEAAVDAGANTQQIDSAIESASSGASSGAIEAAVNSAADINSDGVVDSRDVVEVVEAASSGATAGAVEAAVEAGANSQQVAAAVESASSGATSGAVQAAVDTGTDAIDVAEAASSGATSGAIQAAVDTGSSVTDAAEAASSGSTTGAIEGAEASGADVNTVADAASAGATTGAVEGAESSGANVTDVVDAATTGSNDAQDAAGTNTDTDTGEGPVVTPEDDPTVQVPSGSERSPENRG
;
A
#
# COMPACT_ATOMS: atom_id res chain seq x y z
N ASP A 1 39.31 9.62 -5.67
CA ASP A 1 38.86 10.32 -4.46
C ASP A 1 37.48 9.80 -4.16
N ASP A 2 37.49 8.69 -3.43
CA ASP A 2 36.31 7.99 -2.94
C ASP A 2 35.83 8.80 -1.73
N ALA A 3 34.78 9.59 -1.91
CA ALA A 3 34.08 10.19 -0.79
C ALA A 3 33.32 9.03 -0.14
N GLY A 4 34.04 8.22 0.65
CA GLY A 4 33.54 6.99 1.23
C GLY A 4 32.29 7.28 2.04
N ILE A 5 31.16 6.75 1.56
CA ILE A 5 29.95 6.62 2.35
C ILE A 5 30.30 5.56 3.40
N GLU A 6 30.50 5.98 4.66
CA GLU A 6 30.57 5.04 5.78
C GLU A 6 29.16 4.92 6.36
N VAL A 7 28.65 3.69 6.40
CA VAL A 7 27.34 3.38 7.02
C VAL A 7 27.61 2.45 8.18
N SER A 8 27.77 3.00 9.37
CA SER A 8 28.08 2.25 10.58
C SER A 8 26.87 1.97 11.47
N SER A 9 25.74 2.64 11.22
CA SER A 9 24.45 2.39 11.87
C SER A 9 23.27 2.77 10.96
N PRO A 10 22.05 2.29 11.26
CA PRO A 10 20.83 2.73 10.57
C PRO A 10 20.62 4.25 10.63
N GLU A 11 20.92 4.91 11.76
CA GLU A 11 20.75 6.37 11.85
C GLU A 11 21.72 7.14 10.93
N GLU A 12 22.94 6.63 10.75
CA GLU A 12 23.89 7.20 9.78
C GLU A 12 23.41 6.98 8.35
N ALA A 13 22.82 5.82 8.06
CA ALA A 13 22.22 5.51 6.75
C ALA A 13 21.10 6.50 6.40
N ALA A 14 20.17 6.73 7.33
CA ALA A 14 19.08 7.69 7.19
C ALA A 14 19.61 9.10 6.89
N ALA A 15 20.53 9.60 7.73
CA ALA A 15 21.07 10.95 7.58
C ALA A 15 21.84 11.16 6.27
N VAL A 16 22.57 10.14 5.81
CA VAL A 16 23.28 10.19 4.52
C VAL A 16 22.29 10.22 3.36
N ALA A 17 21.28 9.34 3.39
CA ALA A 17 20.26 9.27 2.35
C ALA A 17 19.46 10.57 2.24
N GLU A 18 19.01 11.10 3.38
CA GLU A 18 18.32 12.39 3.49
C GLU A 18 19.13 13.53 2.88
N ALA A 19 20.40 13.66 3.29
CA ALA A 19 21.27 14.72 2.81
C ALA A 19 21.54 14.64 1.29
N ILE A 20 21.73 13.44 0.76
CA ILE A 20 21.97 13.22 -0.68
C ILE A 20 20.73 13.58 -1.49
N VAL A 21 19.56 13.05 -1.11
CA VAL A 21 18.32 13.27 -1.84
C VAL A 21 17.89 14.72 -1.72
N SER A 22 17.91 15.32 -0.52
CA SER A 22 17.61 16.74 -0.32
C SER A 22 18.50 17.66 -1.18
N THR A 23 19.80 17.34 -1.28
CA THR A 23 20.73 18.08 -2.15
C THR A 23 20.38 17.90 -3.63
N ALA A 24 20.04 16.69 -4.05
CA ALA A 24 19.67 16.41 -5.44
C ALA A 24 18.40 17.20 -5.82
N VAL A 25 17.35 17.09 -5.01
CA VAL A 25 16.05 17.74 -5.22
C VAL A 25 16.17 19.27 -5.25
N SER A 26 16.88 19.85 -4.28
CA SER A 26 17.08 21.31 -4.21
C SER A 26 17.89 21.89 -5.37
N SER A 27 18.71 21.06 -6.02
CA SER A 27 19.52 21.46 -7.19
C SER A 27 18.82 21.25 -8.53
N ALA A 28 17.73 20.47 -8.56
CA ALA A 28 17.01 20.10 -9.77
C ALA A 28 16.21 21.28 -10.34
N LYS A 29 15.95 21.25 -11.66
CA LYS A 29 14.94 22.14 -12.22
C LYS A 29 13.55 21.60 -11.87
N PRO A 30 12.54 22.46 -11.71
CA PRO A 30 11.17 22.00 -11.39
C PRO A 30 10.57 21.00 -12.39
N SER A 31 11.00 21.00 -13.65
CA SER A 31 10.53 20.04 -14.66
C SER A 31 11.19 18.66 -14.55
N ASP A 32 12.34 18.59 -13.89
CA ASP A 32 13.21 17.42 -13.86
C ASP A 32 13.21 16.81 -12.44
N SER A 33 12.44 17.38 -11.50
CA SER A 33 12.55 17.08 -10.08
C SER A 33 12.12 15.65 -9.73
N ALA A 34 11.02 15.15 -10.31
CA ALA A 34 10.54 13.78 -10.07
C ALA A 34 11.59 12.72 -10.47
N GLU A 35 12.01 12.73 -11.75
CA GLU A 35 13.06 11.83 -12.26
C GLU A 35 14.37 11.98 -11.49
N THR A 36 14.75 13.21 -11.10
CA THR A 36 15.96 13.43 -10.28
C THR A 36 15.83 12.83 -8.89
N THR A 37 14.66 12.97 -8.24
CA THR A 37 14.38 12.38 -6.93
C THR A 37 14.48 10.87 -7.00
N GLU A 38 13.77 10.26 -7.94
CA GLU A 38 13.75 8.80 -8.11
C GLU A 38 15.15 8.24 -8.34
N VAL A 39 15.90 8.79 -9.29
CA VAL A 39 17.27 8.35 -9.60
C VAL A 39 18.21 8.56 -8.42
N ALA A 40 18.10 9.69 -7.71
CA ALA A 40 18.93 9.96 -6.54
C ALA A 40 18.64 8.97 -5.41
N THR A 41 17.35 8.70 -5.14
CA THR A 41 16.93 7.75 -4.11
C THR A 41 17.35 6.33 -4.48
N ASN A 42 17.02 5.85 -5.68
CA ASN A 42 17.45 4.53 -6.16
C ASN A 42 18.97 4.35 -6.03
N THR A 43 19.76 5.33 -6.50
CA THR A 43 21.23 5.25 -6.45
C THR A 43 21.75 5.19 -5.01
N VAL A 44 21.20 6.00 -4.10
CA VAL A 44 21.70 6.03 -2.71
C VAL A 44 21.29 4.77 -1.94
N ILE A 45 20.08 4.25 -2.15
CA ILE A 45 19.64 3.00 -1.52
C ILE A 45 20.48 1.82 -2.02
N GLN A 46 20.74 1.73 -3.34
CA GLN A 46 21.63 0.70 -3.88
C GLN A 46 23.03 0.74 -3.26
N ALA A 47 23.62 1.94 -3.15
CA ALA A 47 24.95 2.11 -2.59
C ALA A 47 24.99 1.72 -1.11
N ILE A 48 24.01 2.16 -0.32
CA ILE A 48 23.92 1.88 1.11
C ILE A 48 23.69 0.38 1.36
N ALA A 49 22.76 -0.24 0.64
CA ALA A 49 22.48 -1.67 0.73
C ALA A 49 23.72 -2.51 0.37
N GLY A 50 24.43 -2.13 -0.70
CA GLY A 50 25.68 -2.78 -1.09
C GLY A 50 26.78 -2.66 -0.02
N ILE A 51 26.90 -1.51 0.64
CA ILE A 51 27.83 -1.32 1.75
C ILE A 51 27.43 -2.20 2.94
N ALA A 52 26.13 -2.24 3.28
CA ALA A 52 25.62 -3.04 4.40
C ALA A 52 25.85 -4.54 4.18
N ALA A 53 25.71 -5.03 2.95
CA ALA A 53 26.00 -6.43 2.60
C ALA A 53 27.48 -6.80 2.79
N ASP A 54 28.40 -5.82 2.71
CA ASP A 54 29.83 -6.00 2.93
C ASP A 54 30.25 -5.80 4.41
N THR A 55 29.32 -5.42 5.28
CA THR A 55 29.54 -5.23 6.73
C THR A 55 28.77 -6.24 7.57
N GLU A 56 29.03 -6.30 8.88
CA GLU A 56 28.23 -7.11 9.83
C GLU A 56 26.94 -6.37 10.28
N THR A 57 26.48 -5.40 9.49
CA THR A 57 25.32 -4.56 9.84
C THR A 57 24.04 -5.23 9.32
N ASN A 58 22.94 -5.11 10.06
CA ASN A 58 21.65 -5.59 9.59
C ASN A 58 21.19 -4.75 8.39
N ILE A 59 21.26 -5.33 7.19
CA ILE A 59 20.90 -4.66 5.93
C ILE A 59 19.42 -4.27 5.91
N VAL A 60 18.53 -5.06 6.51
CA VAL A 60 17.09 -4.77 6.58
C VAL A 60 16.86 -3.44 7.32
N GLU A 61 17.39 -3.32 8.54
CA GLU A 61 17.31 -2.08 9.34
C GLU A 61 17.98 -0.88 8.64
N VAL A 62 19.10 -1.11 7.95
CA VAL A 62 19.83 -0.06 7.24
C VAL A 62 19.05 0.43 6.02
N VAL A 63 18.43 -0.48 5.25
CA VAL A 63 17.63 -0.13 4.08
C VAL A 63 16.36 0.60 4.50
N GLU A 64 15.69 0.14 5.57
CA GLU A 64 14.53 0.82 6.13
C GLU A 64 14.88 2.26 6.53
N ALA A 65 15.92 2.44 7.33
CA ALA A 65 16.34 3.77 7.78
C ALA A 65 16.79 4.67 6.62
N ALA A 66 17.54 4.13 5.65
CA ALA A 66 17.96 4.88 4.47
C ALA A 66 16.77 5.31 3.59
N SER A 67 15.77 4.44 3.44
CA SER A 67 14.56 4.73 2.65
C SER A 67 13.69 5.78 3.32
N SER A 68 13.59 5.73 4.66
CA SER A 68 12.97 6.78 5.47
C SER A 68 13.69 8.12 5.28
N GLY A 69 15.00 8.15 5.50
CA GLY A 69 15.80 9.37 5.34
C GLY A 69 15.72 9.94 3.92
N ALA A 70 15.85 9.11 2.88
CA ALA A 70 15.71 9.55 1.49
C ALA A 70 14.36 10.22 1.21
N THR A 71 13.27 9.60 1.67
CA THR A 71 11.91 10.12 1.44
C THR A 71 11.65 11.38 2.25
N ALA A 72 12.10 11.43 3.51
CA ALA A 72 12.06 12.65 4.33
C ALA A 72 12.83 13.80 3.66
N GLY A 73 14.05 13.53 3.18
CA GLY A 73 14.87 14.51 2.48
C GLY A 73 14.21 15.05 1.20
N ALA A 74 13.46 14.22 0.48
CA ALA A 74 12.67 14.65 -0.68
C ALA A 74 11.50 15.55 -0.27
N VAL A 75 10.76 15.19 0.78
CA VAL A 75 9.63 15.96 1.33
C VAL A 75 10.09 17.33 1.81
N GLU A 76 11.11 17.36 2.66
CA GLU A 76 11.66 18.60 3.22
C GLU A 76 12.17 19.54 2.13
N ALA A 77 12.94 19.00 1.17
CA ALA A 77 13.45 19.81 0.06
C ALA A 77 12.33 20.38 -0.82
N ALA A 78 11.27 19.62 -1.07
CA ALA A 78 10.11 20.10 -1.81
C ALA A 78 9.40 21.24 -1.03
N ILE A 79 9.15 21.05 0.27
CA ILE A 79 8.50 22.05 1.12
C ILE A 79 9.34 23.33 1.22
N ASP A 80 10.65 23.22 1.42
CA ASP A 80 11.58 24.35 1.48
C ASP A 80 11.67 25.12 0.16
N ALA A 81 11.51 24.43 -0.96
CA ALA A 81 11.38 25.04 -2.29
C ALA A 81 10.04 25.76 -2.51
N GLY A 82 9.09 25.65 -1.57
CA GLY A 82 7.75 26.20 -1.67
C GLY A 82 6.85 25.43 -2.62
N ALA A 83 7.06 24.12 -2.76
CA ALA A 83 6.22 23.22 -3.53
C ALA A 83 4.76 23.28 -3.04
N ASN A 84 3.82 23.14 -3.98
CA ASN A 84 2.43 22.90 -3.62
C ASN A 84 2.17 21.42 -3.32
N THR A 85 0.99 21.08 -2.80
CA THR A 85 0.64 19.70 -2.40
C THR A 85 0.88 18.66 -3.49
N GLN A 86 0.54 18.94 -4.74
CA GLN A 86 0.75 17.98 -5.85
C GLN A 86 2.23 17.76 -6.15
N GLN A 87 3.05 18.80 -5.98
CA GLN A 87 4.49 18.70 -6.18
C GLN A 87 5.18 17.96 -5.04
N VAL A 88 4.68 18.09 -3.80
CA VAL A 88 5.15 17.31 -2.65
C VAL A 88 4.78 15.85 -2.84
N ALA A 89 3.52 15.55 -3.20
CA ALA A 89 3.06 14.20 -3.52
C ALA A 89 3.94 13.52 -4.59
N ALA A 90 4.20 14.22 -5.71
CA ALA A 90 5.07 13.68 -6.76
C ALA A 90 6.51 13.44 -6.30
N ALA A 91 7.05 14.29 -5.40
CA ALA A 91 8.38 14.08 -4.84
C ALA A 91 8.43 12.85 -3.92
N ILE A 92 7.39 12.64 -3.11
CA ILE A 92 7.23 11.46 -2.27
C ILE A 92 7.15 10.21 -3.14
N GLU A 93 6.23 10.18 -4.10
CA GLU A 93 6.02 9.04 -5.00
C GLU A 93 7.32 8.66 -5.73
N SER A 94 8.06 9.65 -6.24
CA SER A 94 9.35 9.44 -6.89
C SER A 94 10.41 8.89 -5.94
N ALA A 95 10.48 9.41 -4.71
CA ALA A 95 11.44 8.94 -3.71
C ALA A 95 11.14 7.49 -3.29
N SER A 96 9.88 7.18 -2.98
CA SER A 96 9.46 5.84 -2.55
C SER A 96 9.59 4.80 -3.67
N SER A 97 9.32 5.18 -4.93
CA SER A 97 9.61 4.36 -6.11
C SER A 97 11.11 4.07 -6.23
N GLY A 98 11.93 5.11 -6.14
CA GLY A 98 13.38 4.97 -6.15
C GLY A 98 13.88 4.08 -5.01
N ALA A 99 13.30 4.17 -3.82
CA ALA A 99 13.71 3.37 -2.67
C ALA A 99 13.47 1.88 -2.89
N SER A 100 12.26 1.51 -3.29
CA SER A 100 11.88 0.11 -3.53
C SER A 100 12.63 -0.48 -4.73
N SER A 101 12.78 0.30 -5.80
CA SER A 101 13.56 -0.09 -6.97
C SER A 101 15.03 -0.32 -6.63
N GLY A 102 15.65 0.60 -5.88
CA GLY A 102 17.03 0.49 -5.45
C GLY A 102 17.27 -0.68 -4.50
N ALA A 103 16.30 -0.98 -3.63
CA ALA A 103 16.33 -2.12 -2.73
C ALA A 103 16.31 -3.45 -3.50
N ILE A 104 15.41 -3.61 -4.48
CA ILE A 104 15.34 -4.81 -5.35
C ILE A 104 16.63 -4.97 -6.14
N GLU A 105 17.11 -3.89 -6.78
CA GLU A 105 18.35 -3.94 -7.56
C GLU A 105 19.54 -4.34 -6.69
N ALA A 106 19.62 -3.84 -5.45
CA ALA A 106 20.67 -4.24 -4.52
C ALA A 106 20.54 -5.72 -4.12
N ALA A 107 19.34 -6.16 -3.74
CA ALA A 107 19.10 -7.50 -3.26
C ALA A 107 19.42 -8.55 -4.34
N VAL A 108 18.88 -8.36 -5.54
CA VAL A 108 19.10 -9.22 -6.71
C VAL A 108 20.59 -9.30 -7.09
N ASN A 109 21.33 -8.19 -6.95
CA ASN A 109 22.76 -8.14 -7.31
C ASN A 109 23.70 -8.66 -6.22
N SER A 110 23.29 -8.64 -4.93
CA SER A 110 24.20 -8.97 -3.83
C SER A 110 24.53 -10.47 -3.76
N ALA A 111 23.60 -11.33 -4.16
CA ALA A 111 23.65 -12.78 -3.90
C ALA A 111 24.03 -13.12 -2.44
N ALA A 112 23.71 -12.22 -1.51
CA ALA A 112 24.00 -12.31 -0.09
C ALA A 112 22.78 -12.81 0.68
N ASP A 113 23.04 -13.35 1.86
CA ASP A 113 22.05 -13.71 2.88
C ASP A 113 21.74 -12.42 3.65
N ILE A 114 20.69 -11.74 3.22
CA ILE A 114 20.29 -10.40 3.62
C ILE A 114 19.65 -10.45 5.01
N ASN A 115 18.84 -11.46 5.28
CA ASN A 115 18.19 -11.62 6.58
C ASN A 115 19.04 -12.34 7.63
N ASN A 116 20.27 -12.75 7.25
CA ASN A 116 21.25 -13.40 8.12
C ASN A 116 20.69 -14.67 8.79
N ASP A 117 19.82 -15.39 8.07
CA ASP A 117 19.23 -16.64 8.54
C ASP A 117 20.07 -17.88 8.18
N GLY A 118 21.14 -17.66 7.40
CA GLY A 118 22.09 -18.66 6.95
C GLY A 118 21.79 -19.22 5.56
N VAL A 119 20.76 -18.74 4.86
CA VAL A 119 20.32 -19.24 3.56
C VAL A 119 20.08 -18.06 2.61
N VAL A 120 20.59 -18.19 1.38
CA VAL A 120 20.23 -17.26 0.30
C VAL A 120 18.99 -17.80 -0.40
N ASP A 121 17.83 -17.15 -0.26
CA ASP A 121 16.55 -17.50 -0.87
C ASP A 121 15.64 -16.29 -1.14
N SER A 122 14.38 -16.50 -1.56
CA SER A 122 13.49 -15.40 -1.95
C SER A 122 13.16 -14.44 -0.80
N ARG A 123 13.29 -14.89 0.46
CA ARG A 123 13.04 -14.05 1.63
C ARG A 123 14.04 -12.91 1.75
N ASP A 124 15.24 -13.07 1.19
CA ASP A 124 16.23 -11.99 1.14
C ASP A 124 15.72 -10.77 0.37
N VAL A 125 15.07 -11.00 -0.77
CA VAL A 125 14.49 -9.91 -1.58
C VAL A 125 13.24 -9.36 -0.89
N VAL A 126 12.35 -10.25 -0.43
CA VAL A 126 11.10 -9.87 0.25
C VAL A 126 11.37 -8.95 1.44
N GLU A 127 12.25 -9.33 2.36
CA GLU A 127 12.48 -8.54 3.58
C GLU A 127 13.10 -7.16 3.29
N VAL A 128 13.98 -7.05 2.29
CA VAL A 128 14.55 -5.76 1.90
C VAL A 128 13.55 -4.87 1.17
N VAL A 129 12.62 -5.45 0.41
CA VAL A 129 11.51 -4.69 -0.23
C VAL A 129 10.51 -4.21 0.81
N GLU A 130 10.14 -5.07 1.76
CA GLU A 130 9.29 -4.69 2.90
C GLU A 130 9.92 -3.55 3.69
N ALA A 131 11.20 -3.68 4.04
CA ALA A 131 11.96 -2.64 4.75
C ALA A 131 12.03 -1.31 3.98
N ALA A 132 12.33 -1.35 2.68
CA ALA A 132 12.40 -0.14 1.87
C ALA A 132 11.05 0.57 1.78
N SER A 133 9.97 -0.20 1.63
CA SER A 133 8.60 0.33 1.51
C SER A 133 8.10 0.87 2.85
N SER A 134 8.35 0.15 3.95
CA SER A 134 8.08 0.59 5.33
C SER A 134 8.80 1.90 5.62
N GLY A 135 10.12 1.93 5.42
CA GLY A 135 10.95 3.09 5.63
C GLY A 135 10.49 4.29 4.81
N ALA A 136 10.24 4.10 3.51
CA ALA A 136 9.80 5.20 2.65
C ALA A 136 8.47 5.81 3.11
N THR A 137 7.48 4.99 3.49
CA THR A 137 6.20 5.47 4.00
C THR A 137 6.34 6.13 5.38
N ALA A 138 7.12 5.55 6.28
CA ALA A 138 7.39 6.13 7.60
C ALA A 138 8.07 7.51 7.47
N GLY A 139 9.12 7.61 6.65
CA GLY A 139 9.83 8.86 6.40
C GLY A 139 8.94 9.95 5.77
N ALA A 140 8.00 9.57 4.90
CA ALA A 140 7.02 10.50 4.36
C ALA A 140 6.08 11.04 5.44
N VAL A 141 5.60 10.16 6.34
CA VAL A 141 4.72 10.53 7.46
C VAL A 141 5.44 11.43 8.45
N GLU A 142 6.62 11.02 8.90
CA GLU A 142 7.44 11.75 9.87
C GLU A 142 7.75 13.17 9.36
N ALA A 143 8.26 13.28 8.13
CA ALA A 143 8.59 14.57 7.54
C ALA A 143 7.34 15.46 7.36
N ALA A 144 6.20 14.89 6.97
CA ALA A 144 4.95 15.63 6.87
C ALA A 144 4.49 16.15 8.25
N VAL A 145 4.55 15.30 9.28
CA VAL A 145 4.19 15.66 10.66
C VAL A 145 5.11 16.76 11.19
N ASP A 146 6.42 16.63 10.99
CA ASP A 146 7.42 17.62 11.41
C ASP A 146 7.27 18.96 10.70
N ALA A 147 6.85 18.93 9.43
CA ALA A 147 6.48 20.12 8.68
C ALA A 147 5.13 20.75 9.14
N GLY A 148 4.42 20.11 10.06
CA GLY A 148 3.12 20.57 10.58
C GLY A 148 1.96 20.37 9.60
N ALA A 149 2.04 19.32 8.76
CA ALA A 149 0.97 18.92 7.87
C ALA A 149 -0.34 18.65 8.64
N ASN A 150 -1.47 18.96 8.02
CA ASN A 150 -2.77 18.55 8.53
C ASN A 150 -3.11 17.12 8.07
N THR A 151 -4.16 16.52 8.65
CA THR A 151 -4.57 15.13 8.37
C THR A 151 -4.67 14.82 6.87
N GLN A 152 -5.34 15.65 6.06
CA GLN A 152 -5.48 15.39 4.62
C GLN A 152 -4.13 15.38 3.89
N GLN A 153 -3.18 16.19 4.35
CA GLN A 153 -1.85 16.23 3.75
C GLN A 153 -1.01 15.01 4.17
N ILE A 154 -1.22 14.48 5.37
CA ILE A 154 -0.59 13.24 5.84
C ILE A 154 -1.17 12.05 5.06
N ASP A 155 -2.49 11.97 4.91
CA ASP A 155 -3.17 10.93 4.13
C ASP A 155 -2.63 10.90 2.69
N SER A 156 -2.55 12.06 2.03
CA SER A 156 -1.96 12.16 0.68
C SER A 156 -0.48 11.78 0.64
N ALA A 157 0.30 12.05 1.69
CA ALA A 157 1.71 11.67 1.75
C ALA A 157 1.85 10.15 1.86
N ILE A 158 1.04 9.51 2.70
CA ILE A 158 0.99 8.05 2.86
C ILE A 158 0.58 7.37 1.55
N GLU A 159 -0.49 7.87 0.93
CA GLU A 159 -0.99 7.35 -0.35
C GLU A 159 0.07 7.45 -1.45
N SER A 160 0.73 8.61 -1.57
CA SER A 160 1.80 8.83 -2.57
C SER A 160 3.01 7.94 -2.32
N ALA A 161 3.41 7.78 -1.06
CA ALA A 161 4.56 6.94 -0.71
C ALA A 161 4.29 5.47 -1.03
N SER A 162 3.10 5.00 -0.68
CA SER A 162 2.69 3.60 -0.89
C SER A 162 2.50 3.28 -2.38
N SER A 163 1.94 4.22 -3.15
CA SER A 163 1.87 4.14 -4.63
C SER A 163 3.25 4.08 -5.26
N GLY A 164 4.14 5.00 -4.84
CA GLY A 164 5.52 5.03 -5.30
C GLY A 164 6.25 3.73 -5.01
N ALA A 165 6.18 3.23 -3.77
CA ALA A 165 6.85 2.00 -3.38
C ALA A 165 6.41 0.80 -4.23
N SER A 166 5.10 0.61 -4.40
CA SER A 166 4.55 -0.53 -5.15
C SER A 166 4.83 -0.44 -6.65
N SER A 167 4.72 0.75 -7.24
CA SER A 167 5.05 0.96 -8.66
C SER A 167 6.54 0.76 -8.94
N GLY A 168 7.41 1.34 -8.11
CA GLY A 168 8.87 1.16 -8.22
C GLY A 168 9.30 -0.29 -8.03
N ALA A 169 8.63 -1.03 -7.14
CA ALA A 169 8.89 -2.46 -6.97
C ALA A 169 8.56 -3.28 -8.22
N ILE A 170 7.39 -3.03 -8.84
CA ILE A 170 6.97 -3.69 -10.08
C ILE A 170 7.93 -3.37 -11.22
N GLU A 171 8.23 -2.09 -11.43
CA GLU A 171 9.12 -1.68 -12.50
C GLU A 171 10.50 -2.31 -12.36
N ALA A 172 11.05 -2.34 -11.15
CA ALA A 172 12.34 -2.98 -10.90
C ALA A 172 12.29 -4.49 -11.09
N ALA A 173 11.26 -5.19 -10.59
CA ALA A 173 11.14 -6.63 -10.79
C ALA A 173 11.03 -7.00 -12.27
N VAL A 174 10.17 -6.31 -13.03
CA VAL A 174 10.02 -6.52 -14.49
C VAL A 174 11.34 -6.25 -15.22
N ASN A 175 12.06 -5.19 -14.85
CA ASN A 175 13.32 -4.82 -15.50
C ASN A 175 14.52 -5.68 -15.09
N SER A 176 14.50 -6.26 -13.88
CA SER A 176 15.58 -7.11 -13.37
C SER A 176 15.76 -8.38 -14.19
N ALA A 177 14.66 -8.91 -14.73
CA ALA A 177 14.58 -10.23 -15.35
C ALA A 177 15.22 -11.33 -14.48
N ALA A 178 15.12 -11.18 -13.15
CA ALA A 178 15.61 -12.12 -12.15
C ALA A 178 14.50 -13.08 -11.71
N ASP A 179 14.91 -14.27 -11.29
CA ASP A 179 14.07 -15.26 -10.61
C ASP A 179 14.10 -14.88 -9.12
N ILE A 180 13.13 -14.07 -8.72
CA ILE A 180 13.06 -13.46 -7.39
C ILE A 180 12.52 -14.49 -6.40
N ASN A 181 11.50 -15.25 -6.80
CA ASN A 181 10.86 -16.27 -5.96
C ASN A 181 11.65 -17.58 -5.84
N SER A 182 12.83 -17.64 -6.48
CA SER A 182 13.76 -18.76 -6.39
C SER A 182 13.15 -20.10 -6.79
N ASP A 183 12.15 -20.12 -7.68
CA ASP A 183 11.49 -21.34 -8.15
C ASP A 183 12.14 -21.95 -9.41
N GLY A 184 13.13 -21.26 -9.96
CA GLY A 184 13.90 -21.67 -11.12
C GLY A 184 13.37 -21.14 -12.45
N VAL A 185 12.31 -20.31 -12.45
CA VAL A 185 11.77 -19.66 -13.65
C VAL A 185 11.50 -18.18 -13.45
N VAL A 186 11.83 -17.39 -14.47
CA VAL A 186 11.50 -15.96 -14.51
C VAL A 186 10.12 -15.80 -15.15
N ASP A 187 9.11 -15.42 -14.36
CA ASP A 187 7.74 -15.17 -14.82
C ASP A 187 6.97 -14.15 -13.95
N SER A 188 5.64 -14.04 -14.14
CA SER A 188 4.83 -13.05 -13.44
C SER A 188 4.78 -13.25 -11.92
N ARG A 189 5.12 -14.45 -11.42
CA ARG A 189 5.12 -14.74 -9.99
C ARG A 189 6.26 -14.04 -9.26
N ASP A 190 7.33 -13.67 -9.96
CA ASP A 190 8.39 -12.81 -9.40
C ASP A 190 7.87 -11.40 -9.08
N VAL A 191 7.00 -10.87 -9.95
CA VAL A 191 6.36 -9.56 -9.73
C VAL A 191 5.36 -9.63 -8.59
N VAL A 192 4.56 -10.70 -8.54
CA VAL A 192 3.58 -10.92 -7.45
C VAL A 192 4.25 -10.90 -6.07
N GLU A 193 5.37 -11.61 -5.92
CA GLU A 193 6.07 -11.68 -4.62
C GLU A 193 6.60 -10.31 -4.16
N VAL A 194 7.18 -9.50 -5.06
CA VAL A 194 7.65 -8.16 -4.68
C VAL A 194 6.52 -7.17 -4.43
N VAL A 195 5.38 -7.32 -5.11
CA VAL A 195 4.22 -6.44 -4.92
C VAL A 195 3.59 -6.67 -3.56
N GLU A 196 3.44 -7.94 -3.18
CA GLU A 196 2.95 -8.33 -1.86
C GLU A 196 3.86 -7.78 -0.76
N ALA A 197 5.18 -7.96 -0.90
CA ALA A 197 6.19 -7.40 -0.01
C ALA A 197 6.12 -5.86 0.08
N ALA A 198 6.08 -5.16 -1.06
CA ALA A 198 6.05 -3.70 -1.07
C ALA A 198 4.78 -3.15 -0.40
N SER A 199 3.63 -3.77 -0.67
CA SER A 199 2.34 -3.36 -0.11
C SER A 199 2.25 -3.65 1.39
N SER A 200 2.80 -4.79 1.83
CA SER A 200 2.97 -5.17 3.24
C SER A 200 3.81 -4.14 3.98
N GLY A 201 5.02 -3.88 3.50
CA GLY A 201 5.95 -2.91 4.08
C GLY A 201 5.35 -1.51 4.13
N ALA A 202 4.79 -1.00 3.03
CA ALA A 202 4.22 0.35 2.99
C ALA A 202 3.10 0.54 4.02
N THR A 203 2.23 -0.46 4.18
CA THR A 203 1.11 -0.39 5.13
C THR A 203 1.57 -0.56 6.58
N ALA A 204 2.54 -1.43 6.83
CA ALA A 204 3.17 -1.56 8.14
C ALA A 204 3.85 -0.25 8.58
N GLY A 205 4.68 0.34 7.71
CA GLY A 205 5.35 1.61 7.98
C GLY A 205 4.38 2.77 8.23
N ALA A 206 3.24 2.79 7.52
CA ALA A 206 2.17 3.77 7.78
C ALA A 206 1.57 3.63 9.20
N VAL A 207 1.30 2.40 9.63
CA VAL A 207 0.76 2.10 10.96
C VAL A 207 1.75 2.49 12.04
N GLU A 208 3.00 2.06 11.91
CA GLU A 208 4.06 2.30 12.88
C GLU A 208 4.33 3.80 13.05
N ALA A 209 4.51 4.52 11.94
CA ALA A 209 4.74 5.96 11.97
C ALA A 209 3.53 6.73 12.53
N ALA A 210 2.31 6.33 12.19
CA ALA A 210 1.10 6.95 12.75
C ALA A 210 1.04 6.75 14.28
N VAL A 211 1.30 5.54 14.76
CA VAL A 211 1.30 5.24 16.21
C VAL A 211 2.42 5.99 16.92
N GLU A 212 3.62 6.04 16.35
CA GLU A 212 4.75 6.80 16.91
C GLU A 212 4.45 8.31 16.99
N ALA A 213 3.77 8.86 15.98
CA ALA A 213 3.26 10.22 15.98
C ALA A 213 2.10 10.45 16.99
N GLY A 214 1.65 9.41 17.69
CA GLY A 214 0.60 9.49 18.70
C GLY A 214 -0.82 9.52 18.13
N ALA A 215 -1.02 8.97 16.93
CA ALA A 215 -2.34 8.81 16.33
C ALA A 215 -3.29 8.02 17.25
N ASN A 216 -4.57 8.41 17.27
CA ASN A 216 -5.61 7.59 17.85
C ASN A 216 -6.06 6.49 16.86
N SER A 217 -6.91 5.57 17.31
CA SER A 217 -7.31 4.42 16.49
C SER A 217 -8.02 4.80 15.18
N GLN A 218 -8.78 5.90 15.14
CA GLN A 218 -9.40 6.37 13.90
C GLN A 218 -8.37 6.91 12.92
N GLN A 219 -7.32 7.56 13.43
CA GLN A 219 -6.23 8.08 12.60
C GLN A 219 -5.33 6.95 12.08
N VAL A 220 -5.09 5.91 12.88
CA VAL A 220 -4.38 4.71 12.41
C VAL A 220 -5.18 4.01 11.31
N ALA A 221 -6.49 3.84 11.48
CA ALA A 221 -7.33 3.25 10.44
C ALA A 221 -7.30 4.07 9.13
N ALA A 222 -7.35 5.41 9.22
CA ALA A 222 -7.23 6.27 8.03
C ALA A 222 -5.86 6.18 7.34
N ALA A 223 -4.78 6.04 8.11
CA ALA A 223 -3.44 5.81 7.59
C ALA A 223 -3.35 4.45 6.86
N VAL A 224 -3.92 3.39 7.44
CA VAL A 224 -4.02 2.06 6.80
C VAL A 224 -4.79 2.12 5.49
N GLU A 225 -5.96 2.77 5.50
CA GLU A 225 -6.81 2.92 4.32
C GLU A 225 -6.06 3.66 3.20
N SER A 226 -5.38 4.77 3.54
CA SER A 226 -4.60 5.57 2.58
C SER A 226 -3.41 4.80 2.02
N ALA A 227 -2.69 4.06 2.86
CA ALA A 227 -1.54 3.27 2.45
C ALA A 227 -1.95 2.14 1.51
N SER A 228 -3.02 1.42 1.89
CA SER A 228 -3.56 0.30 1.11
C SER A 228 -4.12 0.76 -0.24
N SER A 229 -4.80 1.92 -0.27
CA SER A 229 -5.27 2.54 -1.51
C SER A 229 -4.11 2.96 -2.42
N GLY A 230 -3.12 3.64 -1.86
CA GLY A 230 -1.92 4.06 -2.59
C GLY A 230 -1.16 2.86 -3.17
N ALA A 231 -0.85 1.86 -2.33
CA ALA A 231 -0.14 0.65 -2.76
C ALA A 231 -0.86 -0.05 -3.90
N THR A 232 -2.16 -0.31 -3.77
CA THR A 232 -2.92 -1.06 -4.76
C THR A 232 -3.14 -0.26 -6.05
N SER A 233 -3.42 1.05 -5.96
CA SER A 233 -3.60 1.91 -7.15
C SER A 233 -2.30 2.05 -7.94
N GLY A 234 -1.17 2.33 -7.26
CA GLY A 234 0.16 2.40 -7.86
C GLY A 234 0.57 1.07 -8.48
N ALA A 235 0.28 -0.05 -7.80
CA ALA A 235 0.56 -1.39 -8.30
C ALA A 235 -0.23 -1.70 -9.59
N VAL A 236 -1.54 -1.46 -9.60
CA VAL A 236 -2.40 -1.70 -10.77
C VAL A 236 -1.98 -0.84 -11.96
N GLN A 237 -1.68 0.44 -11.73
CA GLN A 237 -1.23 1.34 -12.78
C GLN A 237 0.10 0.86 -13.40
N ALA A 238 1.09 0.55 -12.56
CA ALA A 238 2.38 0.04 -13.00
C ALA A 238 2.26 -1.32 -13.70
N ALA A 239 1.36 -2.20 -13.26
CA ALA A 239 1.09 -3.47 -13.95
C ALA A 239 0.64 -3.24 -15.39
N VAL A 240 -0.30 -2.34 -15.62
CA VAL A 240 -0.76 -2.02 -16.98
C VAL A 240 0.34 -1.38 -17.82
N ASP A 241 1.11 -0.46 -17.25
CA ASP A 241 2.19 0.25 -17.95
C ASP A 241 3.35 -0.69 -18.35
N THR A 242 3.66 -1.67 -17.49
CA THR A 242 4.68 -2.69 -17.74
C THR A 242 4.17 -3.90 -18.53
N GLY A 243 2.85 -4.04 -18.67
CA GLY A 243 2.20 -5.17 -19.35
C GLY A 243 2.10 -6.45 -18.51
N THR A 244 2.18 -6.32 -17.19
CA THR A 244 1.91 -7.39 -16.21
C THR A 244 0.39 -7.55 -16.03
N ASP A 245 -0.06 -8.71 -15.56
CA ASP A 245 -1.49 -8.94 -15.31
C ASP A 245 -1.97 -8.13 -14.09
N ALA A 246 -2.81 -7.13 -14.33
CA ALA A 246 -3.35 -6.27 -13.30
C ALA A 246 -4.24 -7.02 -12.29
N ILE A 247 -4.80 -8.19 -12.66
CA ILE A 247 -5.62 -9.00 -11.76
C ILE A 247 -4.73 -9.64 -10.69
N ASP A 248 -3.67 -10.35 -11.12
CA ASP A 248 -2.72 -11.00 -10.21
C ASP A 248 -2.04 -9.95 -9.30
N VAL A 249 -1.70 -8.78 -9.85
CA VAL A 249 -1.08 -7.68 -9.09
C VAL A 249 -2.05 -7.06 -8.08
N ALA A 250 -3.32 -6.85 -8.44
CA ALA A 250 -4.31 -6.33 -7.49
C ALA A 250 -4.56 -7.29 -6.33
N GLU A 251 -4.63 -8.60 -6.61
CA GLU A 251 -4.76 -9.64 -5.60
C GLU A 251 -3.55 -9.64 -4.64
N ALA A 252 -2.33 -9.60 -5.20
CA ALA A 252 -1.08 -9.58 -4.44
C ALA A 252 -0.94 -8.32 -3.57
N ALA A 253 -1.19 -7.13 -4.14
CA ALA A 253 -1.08 -5.87 -3.43
C ALA A 253 -2.07 -5.80 -2.26
N SER A 254 -3.30 -6.25 -2.49
CA SER A 254 -4.35 -6.26 -1.45
C SER A 254 -4.06 -7.28 -0.35
N SER A 255 -3.48 -8.44 -0.71
CA SER A 255 -3.02 -9.46 0.25
C SER A 255 -1.92 -8.88 1.14
N GLY A 256 -0.87 -8.33 0.53
CA GLY A 256 0.26 -7.72 1.23
C GLY A 256 -0.17 -6.56 2.14
N ALA A 257 -0.94 -5.60 1.61
CA ALA A 257 -1.41 -4.47 2.40
C ALA A 257 -2.22 -4.90 3.62
N THR A 258 -3.12 -5.88 3.45
CA THR A 258 -3.96 -6.37 4.56
C THR A 258 -3.15 -7.14 5.59
N SER A 259 -2.25 -8.03 5.17
CA SER A 259 -1.42 -8.82 6.09
C SER A 259 -0.42 -7.92 6.85
N GLY A 260 0.22 -6.98 6.16
CA GLY A 260 1.12 -5.99 6.75
C GLY A 260 0.42 -5.08 7.76
N ALA A 261 -0.80 -4.59 7.45
CA ALA A 261 -1.62 -3.83 8.39
C ALA A 261 -1.94 -4.60 9.67
N ILE A 262 -2.31 -5.88 9.53
CA ILE A 262 -2.65 -6.75 10.66
C ILE A 262 -1.42 -7.00 11.54
N GLN A 263 -0.28 -7.31 10.93
CA GLN A 263 0.95 -7.57 11.65
C GLN A 263 1.38 -6.33 12.44
N ALA A 264 1.46 -5.18 11.79
CA ALA A 264 1.80 -3.91 12.45
C ALA A 264 0.77 -3.51 13.51
N ALA A 265 -0.53 -3.79 13.31
CA ALA A 265 -1.54 -3.54 14.33
C ALA A 265 -1.30 -4.38 15.59
N VAL A 266 -0.86 -5.63 15.45
CA VAL A 266 -0.48 -6.46 16.60
C VAL A 266 0.76 -5.93 17.30
N ASP A 267 1.79 -5.57 16.54
CA ASP A 267 3.07 -5.12 17.09
C ASP A 267 2.95 -3.76 17.81
N THR A 268 2.09 -2.88 17.30
CA THR A 268 1.79 -1.58 17.91
C THR A 268 0.68 -1.63 18.97
N GLY A 269 -0.06 -2.74 19.07
CA GLY A 269 -1.20 -2.90 19.97
C GLY A 269 -2.47 -2.15 19.53
N SER A 270 -2.59 -1.85 18.24
CA SER A 270 -3.78 -1.28 17.59
C SER A 270 -4.88 -2.34 17.39
N SER A 271 -6.07 -1.92 16.91
CA SER A 271 -7.17 -2.85 16.64
C SER A 271 -6.93 -3.62 15.36
N VAL A 272 -6.76 -4.94 15.46
CA VAL A 272 -6.53 -5.82 14.30
C VAL A 272 -7.73 -5.85 13.35
N THR A 273 -8.96 -5.85 13.87
CA THR A 273 -10.16 -5.85 13.02
C THR A 273 -10.35 -4.52 12.30
N ASP A 274 -10.05 -3.39 12.97
CA ASP A 274 -10.14 -2.08 12.34
C ASP A 274 -9.06 -1.94 11.25
N ALA A 275 -7.86 -2.49 11.49
CA ALA A 275 -6.79 -2.52 10.50
C ALA A 275 -7.17 -3.37 9.28
N ALA A 276 -7.74 -4.56 9.48
CA ALA A 276 -8.19 -5.42 8.39
C ALA A 276 -9.32 -4.80 7.56
N GLU A 277 -10.32 -4.19 8.21
CA GLU A 277 -11.43 -3.50 7.54
C GLU A 277 -10.93 -2.27 6.76
N ALA A 278 -10.05 -1.47 7.35
CA ALA A 278 -9.47 -0.30 6.69
C ALA A 278 -8.58 -0.70 5.51
N ALA A 279 -7.76 -1.74 5.66
CA ALA A 279 -6.85 -2.19 4.60
C ALA A 279 -7.61 -2.75 3.41
N SER A 280 -8.66 -3.53 3.65
CA SER A 280 -9.48 -4.08 2.57
C SER A 280 -10.32 -3.01 1.86
N SER A 281 -10.89 -2.06 2.60
CA SER A 281 -11.56 -0.87 2.04
C SER A 281 -10.61 -0.05 1.15
N GLY A 282 -9.44 0.27 1.69
CA GLY A 282 -8.40 1.03 1.01
C GLY A 282 -7.90 0.31 -0.25
N SER A 283 -7.50 -0.96 -0.13
CA SER A 283 -6.99 -1.73 -1.28
C SER A 283 -8.04 -1.84 -2.39
N THR A 284 -9.30 -2.10 -2.04
CA THR A 284 -10.39 -2.18 -3.02
C THR A 284 -10.65 -0.84 -3.70
N THR A 285 -10.61 0.26 -2.94
CA THR A 285 -10.71 1.63 -3.48
C THR A 285 -9.55 1.93 -4.43
N GLY A 286 -8.31 1.66 -4.01
CA GLY A 286 -7.12 1.86 -4.83
C GLY A 286 -7.12 1.00 -6.10
N ALA A 287 -7.60 -0.23 -6.02
CA ALA A 287 -7.77 -1.12 -7.18
C ALA A 287 -8.74 -0.52 -8.22
N ILE A 288 -9.84 0.06 -7.76
CA ILE A 288 -10.82 0.75 -8.61
C ILE A 288 -10.19 1.98 -9.25
N GLU A 289 -9.54 2.84 -8.47
CA GLU A 289 -8.89 4.07 -8.94
C GLU A 289 -7.77 3.76 -9.95
N GLY A 290 -6.91 2.79 -9.65
CA GLY A 290 -5.85 2.33 -10.53
C GLY A 290 -6.39 1.74 -11.84
N ALA A 291 -7.47 0.95 -11.77
CA ALA A 291 -8.12 0.41 -12.96
C ALA A 291 -8.77 1.50 -13.83
N GLU A 292 -9.39 2.50 -13.22
CA GLU A 292 -9.97 3.65 -13.93
C GLU A 292 -8.88 4.49 -14.62
N ALA A 293 -7.77 4.76 -13.92
CA ALA A 293 -6.66 5.55 -14.43
C ALA A 293 -5.94 4.87 -15.61
N SER A 294 -5.74 3.55 -15.51
CA SER A 294 -5.03 2.74 -16.50
C SER A 294 -5.93 2.22 -17.64
N GLY A 295 -7.25 2.21 -17.43
CA GLY A 295 -8.23 1.67 -18.38
C GLY A 295 -8.41 0.15 -18.30
N ALA A 296 -8.01 -0.50 -17.19
CA ALA A 296 -8.31 -1.90 -16.90
C ALA A 296 -9.81 -2.12 -16.59
N ASP A 297 -10.23 -3.38 -16.50
CA ASP A 297 -11.62 -3.71 -16.14
C ASP A 297 -11.85 -3.51 -14.64
N VAL A 298 -12.50 -2.40 -14.28
CA VAL A 298 -12.72 -1.98 -12.89
C VAL A 298 -13.38 -3.07 -12.04
N ASN A 299 -14.41 -3.75 -12.55
CA ASN A 299 -15.12 -4.75 -11.74
C ASN A 299 -14.23 -5.96 -11.47
N THR A 300 -13.52 -6.43 -12.51
CA THR A 300 -12.64 -7.59 -12.38
C THR A 300 -11.46 -7.33 -11.45
N VAL A 301 -10.89 -6.12 -11.53
CA VAL A 301 -9.77 -5.71 -10.67
C VAL A 301 -10.23 -5.48 -9.22
N ALA A 302 -11.42 -4.89 -9.01
CA ALA A 302 -12.00 -4.75 -7.67
C ALA A 302 -12.32 -6.11 -7.02
N ASP A 303 -12.85 -7.07 -7.78
CA ASP A 303 -13.11 -8.43 -7.29
C ASP A 303 -11.81 -9.14 -6.91
N ALA A 304 -10.74 -8.95 -7.70
CA ALA A 304 -9.41 -9.49 -7.40
C ALA A 304 -8.81 -8.89 -6.12
N ALA A 305 -8.94 -7.57 -5.93
CA ALA A 305 -8.51 -6.90 -4.71
C ALA A 305 -9.26 -7.39 -3.47
N SER A 306 -10.58 -7.59 -3.57
CA SER A 306 -11.41 -8.17 -2.50
C SER A 306 -10.99 -9.59 -2.13
N ALA A 307 -10.68 -10.42 -3.13
CA ALA A 307 -10.13 -11.76 -2.92
C ALA A 307 -8.75 -11.71 -2.23
N GLY A 308 -7.86 -10.85 -2.72
CA GLY A 308 -6.53 -10.63 -2.16
C GLY A 308 -6.57 -10.17 -0.71
N ALA A 309 -7.41 -9.18 -0.40
CA ALA A 309 -7.61 -8.71 0.98
C ALA A 309 -8.08 -9.82 1.92
N THR A 310 -8.94 -10.72 1.43
CA THR A 310 -9.37 -11.89 2.22
C THR A 310 -8.24 -12.89 2.44
N THR A 311 -7.39 -13.12 1.44
CA THR A 311 -6.17 -13.94 1.56
C THR A 311 -5.21 -13.34 2.58
N GLY A 312 -4.86 -12.06 2.44
CA GLY A 312 -3.99 -11.35 3.38
C GLY A 312 -4.55 -11.29 4.80
N ALA A 313 -5.88 -11.22 4.95
CA ALA A 313 -6.55 -11.30 6.24
C ALA A 313 -6.34 -12.66 6.93
N VAL A 314 -6.39 -13.76 6.17
CA VAL A 314 -6.08 -15.10 6.69
C VAL A 314 -4.62 -15.17 7.10
N GLU A 315 -3.70 -14.80 6.20
CA GLU A 315 -2.25 -14.90 6.42
C GLU A 315 -1.79 -14.04 7.59
N GLY A 316 -2.21 -12.78 7.63
CA GLY A 316 -1.91 -11.85 8.73
C GLY A 316 -2.46 -12.35 10.06
N ALA A 317 -3.69 -12.88 10.08
CA ALA A 317 -4.25 -13.44 11.31
C ALA A 317 -3.53 -14.70 11.78
N GLU A 318 -3.12 -15.58 10.87
CA GLU A 318 -2.36 -16.79 11.20
C GLU A 318 -0.96 -16.48 11.73
N SER A 319 -0.25 -15.55 11.08
CA SER A 319 1.10 -15.12 11.48
C SER A 319 1.09 -14.43 12.85
N SER A 320 0.12 -13.55 13.08
CA SER A 320 0.02 -12.75 14.31
C SER A 320 -0.73 -13.45 15.46
N GLY A 321 -1.41 -14.57 15.18
CA GLY A 321 -2.21 -15.31 16.15
C GLY A 321 -3.58 -14.69 16.48
N ALA A 322 -4.07 -13.78 15.62
CA ALA A 322 -5.41 -13.20 15.71
C ALA A 322 -6.51 -14.21 15.36
N ASN A 323 -7.77 -13.86 15.64
CA ASN A 323 -8.89 -14.71 15.28
C ASN A 323 -9.20 -14.56 13.78
N VAL A 324 -8.77 -15.54 12.99
CA VAL A 324 -9.00 -15.60 11.53
C VAL A 324 -10.45 -15.30 11.15
N THR A 325 -11.44 -15.79 11.90
CA THR A 325 -12.86 -15.54 11.55
C THR A 325 -13.20 -14.06 11.65
N ASP A 326 -12.85 -13.42 12.75
CA ASP A 326 -13.22 -12.02 13.00
C ASP A 326 -12.47 -11.09 12.02
N VAL A 327 -11.23 -11.43 11.69
CA VAL A 327 -10.38 -10.66 10.76
C VAL A 327 -10.88 -10.80 9.32
N VAL A 328 -11.24 -12.01 8.88
CA VAL A 328 -11.81 -12.24 7.55
C VAL A 328 -13.19 -11.58 7.41
N ASP A 329 -14.04 -11.62 8.43
CA ASP A 329 -15.33 -10.93 8.43
C ASP A 329 -15.14 -9.40 8.31
N ALA A 330 -14.13 -8.84 8.99
CA ALA A 330 -13.78 -7.43 8.89
C ALA A 330 -13.25 -7.05 7.49
N ALA A 331 -12.32 -7.83 6.94
CA ALA A 331 -11.80 -7.61 5.60
C ALA A 331 -12.91 -7.69 4.53
N THR A 332 -13.79 -8.68 4.63
CA THR A 332 -14.96 -8.82 3.74
C THR A 332 -15.88 -7.60 3.82
N THR A 333 -16.10 -7.07 5.03
CA THR A 333 -16.93 -5.87 5.23
C THR A 333 -16.32 -4.67 4.54
N GLY A 334 -15.02 -4.39 4.76
CA GLY A 334 -14.35 -3.24 4.15
C GLY A 334 -14.35 -3.29 2.61
N SER A 335 -14.09 -4.45 2.00
CA SER A 335 -14.17 -4.59 0.54
C SER A 335 -15.57 -4.38 -0.01
N ASN A 336 -16.59 -4.95 0.64
CA ASN A 336 -17.99 -4.76 0.21
C ASN A 336 -18.42 -3.30 0.31
N ASP A 337 -18.07 -2.62 1.39
CA ASP A 337 -18.40 -1.21 1.60
C ASP A 337 -17.74 -0.31 0.52
N ALA A 338 -16.48 -0.60 0.16
CA ALA A 338 -15.78 0.09 -0.93
C ALA A 338 -16.44 -0.18 -2.30
N GLN A 339 -16.77 -1.44 -2.62
CA GLN A 339 -17.44 -1.78 -3.87
C GLN A 339 -18.87 -1.19 -3.95
N ASP A 340 -19.60 -1.14 -2.84
CA ASP A 340 -20.91 -0.51 -2.75
C ASP A 340 -20.82 1.01 -2.97
N ALA A 341 -19.82 1.66 -2.36
CA ALA A 341 -19.57 3.09 -2.54
C ALA A 341 -19.25 3.44 -3.99
N ALA A 342 -18.51 2.58 -4.69
CA ALA A 342 -18.17 2.72 -6.10
C ALA A 342 -19.27 2.24 -7.07
N GLY A 343 -20.27 1.50 -6.57
CA GLY A 343 -21.31 0.88 -7.40
C GLY A 343 -20.81 -0.27 -8.28
N THR A 344 -19.70 -0.90 -7.89
CA THR A 344 -19.08 -2.06 -8.55
C THR A 344 -19.50 -3.38 -7.91
N ASN A 345 -20.11 -3.34 -6.71
CA ASN A 345 -20.58 -4.55 -6.03
C ASN A 345 -21.66 -5.24 -6.87
N THR A 346 -21.34 -6.45 -7.34
CA THR A 346 -22.26 -7.27 -8.14
C THR A 346 -23.10 -8.22 -7.29
N ASP A 347 -22.81 -8.32 -5.99
CA ASP A 347 -23.57 -9.12 -5.03
C ASP A 347 -24.75 -8.33 -4.44
N THR A 348 -25.51 -7.64 -5.31
CA THR A 348 -26.76 -7.00 -4.90
C THR A 348 -27.88 -8.03 -4.76
N ASP A 349 -27.83 -8.90 -3.74
CA ASP A 349 -29.02 -9.48 -3.12
C ASP A 349 -28.79 -9.95 -1.69
N THR A 350 -28.74 -9.00 -0.75
CA THR A 350 -29.21 -9.27 0.62
C THR A 350 -30.31 -8.29 1.03
N GLY A 351 -31.48 -8.41 0.42
CA GLY A 351 -32.72 -8.44 1.22
C GLY A 351 -33.34 -7.14 1.71
N GLU A 352 -33.01 -5.96 1.18
CA GLU A 352 -33.89 -4.79 1.31
C GLU A 352 -34.87 -4.77 0.14
N GLY A 353 -35.97 -5.52 0.27
CA GLY A 353 -37.14 -5.33 -0.60
C GLY A 353 -37.55 -3.84 -0.61
N PRO A 354 -38.23 -3.35 -1.67
CA PRO A 354 -38.53 -1.94 -1.81
C PRO A 354 -39.18 -1.41 -0.54
N VAL A 355 -38.58 -0.39 0.07
CA VAL A 355 -39.12 0.32 1.24
C VAL A 355 -40.49 0.85 0.83
N VAL A 356 -41.54 0.10 1.18
CA VAL A 356 -42.91 0.58 1.13
C VAL A 356 -43.04 1.61 2.25
N THR A 357 -42.80 2.87 1.92
CA THR A 357 -43.23 3.99 2.76
C THR A 357 -44.74 3.86 2.95
N PRO A 358 -45.27 3.82 4.18
CA PRO A 358 -46.71 3.79 4.38
C PRO A 358 -47.28 5.15 3.94
N GLU A 359 -47.80 5.21 2.71
CA GLU A 359 -48.65 6.31 2.30
C GLU A 359 -49.99 6.19 3.06
N ASP A 360 -50.31 7.24 3.81
CA ASP A 360 -51.63 7.50 4.36
C ASP A 360 -52.70 7.48 3.24
N ASP A 361 -53.50 6.42 3.12
CA ASP A 361 -54.77 6.45 2.38
C ASP A 361 -55.97 6.37 3.34
N PRO A 362 -56.70 7.48 3.55
CA PRO A 362 -57.89 7.53 4.37
C PRO A 362 -59.13 7.22 3.54
N THR A 363 -59.36 5.98 3.12
CA THR A 363 -60.63 5.62 2.43
C THR A 363 -61.19 4.24 2.77
N VAL A 364 -61.49 3.99 4.05
CA VAL A 364 -62.54 3.01 4.40
C VAL A 364 -63.91 3.67 4.22
N GLN A 365 -64.44 3.64 3.00
CA GLN A 365 -65.89 3.75 2.76
C GLN A 365 -66.50 2.35 2.63
N VAL A 366 -67.20 1.95 3.68
CA VAL A 366 -68.20 0.88 3.66
C VAL A 366 -69.34 1.21 2.68
N PRO A 367 -69.75 0.29 1.79
CA PRO A 367 -71.07 0.35 1.19
C PRO A 367 -72.00 -0.66 1.88
N SER A 368 -72.99 -0.10 2.57
CA SER A 368 -74.23 -0.77 2.96
C SER A 368 -75.11 -1.01 1.73
N GLY A 369 -75.74 -2.20 1.61
CA GLY A 369 -77.00 -2.33 0.87
C GLY A 369 -77.16 -3.52 -0.09
N SER A 370 -77.71 -4.62 0.44
CA SER A 370 -78.91 -5.33 -0.01
C SER A 370 -79.09 -5.89 -1.44
N GLU A 371 -79.59 -7.15 -1.42
CA GLU A 371 -80.58 -7.77 -2.34
C GLU A 371 -80.07 -8.31 -3.70
N ARG A 372 -79.94 -9.65 -3.86
CA ARG A 372 -81.01 -10.63 -4.20
C ARG A 372 -80.42 -11.98 -4.66
N SER A 373 -81.00 -13.06 -4.13
CA SER A 373 -81.06 -14.39 -4.78
C SER A 373 -82.05 -14.33 -5.96
N PRO A 374 -81.99 -15.21 -7.00
CA PRO A 374 -82.49 -16.58 -6.80
C PRO A 374 -81.84 -17.70 -7.66
N GLU A 375 -82.17 -18.93 -7.24
CA GLU A 375 -82.39 -20.16 -8.04
C GLU A 375 -81.19 -20.87 -8.70
N ASN A 376 -80.75 -22.03 -8.18
CA ASN A 376 -81.34 -23.38 -8.26
C ASN A 376 -81.11 -24.07 -9.63
N ARG A 377 -80.30 -25.13 -9.63
CA ARG A 377 -80.53 -26.42 -10.31
C ARG A 377 -79.33 -27.37 -10.09
N GLY A 378 -79.61 -28.57 -9.60
CA GLY A 378 -78.71 -29.74 -9.61
C GLY A 378 -78.60 -30.43 -8.27
#